data_AF-A0A822HIW2-F1
#
_entry.id   AF-A0A822HIW2-F1
#
_cell.length_a   1.000
_cell.length_b   1.000
_cell.length_c   1.000
_cell.angle_alpha   90.00
_cell.angle_beta   90.00
_cell.angle_gamma   90.00
#
_symmetry.space_group_name_H-M   'P 1'
#
loop_
_entity.id
_entity.type
_entity.pdbx_description
1 polymer ?
#
loop_
_entity_poly.entity_id
_entity_poly.type
_entity_poly.pdbx_seq_one_letter_code
_entity_poly.pdbx_strand_id
1 'polypeptide(L)' 'LSPIELTAYTLPGRKHEATFALNCAHKALHYYADLFQIDYPMSKLDLVAVPDLFYPAMEDWALILFK' A
#
# COMPACT_ATOMS: atom_id res chain seq x y z
N LEU A 1 10.41 2.07 12.56
CA LEU A 1 9.00 2.15 12.16
C LEU A 1 8.10 2.58 13.30
N SER A 2 7.84 3.88 13.34
CA SER A 2 6.60 4.42 13.93
C SER A 2 5.38 3.60 13.45
N PRO A 3 4.31 3.47 14.25
CA PRO A 3 3.13 2.74 13.83
C PRO A 3 2.52 3.42 12.59
N ILE A 4 2.60 2.75 11.44
CA ILE A 4 1.99 3.18 10.18
C ILE A 4 0.69 2.41 10.00
N GLU A 5 -0.40 3.12 9.72
CA GLU A 5 -1.66 2.49 9.35
C GLU A 5 -1.61 2.03 7.89
N LEU A 6 -1.64 0.71 7.65
CA LEU A 6 -1.75 0.14 6.31
C LEU A 6 -3.19 -0.27 6.03
N THR A 7 -3.77 0.29 4.97
CA THR A 7 -5.13 -0.05 4.54
C THR A 7 -5.13 -0.43 3.07
N ALA A 8 -5.97 -1.40 2.72
CA ALA A 8 -6.22 -1.79 1.35
C ALA A 8 -7.72 -1.66 1.05
N TYR A 9 -8.04 -0.90 0.01
CA TYR A 9 -9.39 -0.67 -0.47
C TYR A 9 -9.66 -1.49 -1.72
N THR A 10 -10.77 -2.21 -1.70
CA THR A 10 -11.25 -3.01 -2.84
C THR A 10 -12.69 -2.66 -3.13
N LEU A 11 -13.18 -3.10 -4.30
CA LEU A 11 -14.62 -3.14 -4.55
C LEU A 11 -15.34 -4.02 -3.50
N PRO A 12 -16.64 -3.75 -3.25
CA PRO A 12 -17.47 -4.60 -2.40
C PRO A 12 -17.39 -6.08 -2.81
N GLY A 13 -17.30 -6.97 -1.82
CA GLY A 13 -17.18 -8.43 -2.03
C GLY A 13 -15.76 -8.95 -2.31
N ARG A 14 -14.79 -8.07 -2.61
CA ARG A 14 -13.41 -8.47 -2.98
C ARG A 14 -12.38 -8.31 -1.85
N LYS A 15 -12.82 -8.02 -0.62
CA LYS A 15 -11.93 -7.81 0.55
C LYS A 15 -10.91 -8.94 0.76
N HIS A 16 -11.27 -10.18 0.42
CA HIS A 16 -10.39 -11.35 0.56
C HIS A 16 -9.09 -11.23 -0.25
N GLU A 17 -9.12 -10.50 -1.37
CA GLU A 17 -7.98 -10.27 -2.26
C GLU A 17 -6.96 -9.27 -1.68
N ALA A 18 -7.39 -8.40 -0.77
CA ALA A 18 -6.55 -7.37 -0.15
C ALA A 18 -5.45 -7.93 0.77
N THR A 19 -5.63 -9.16 1.27
CA THR A 19 -4.70 -9.78 2.24
C THR A 19 -3.29 -9.90 1.69
N PHE A 20 -3.16 -10.28 0.42
CA PHE A 20 -1.86 -10.38 -0.24
C PHE A 20 -1.19 -9.02 -0.38
N ALA A 21 -1.93 -8.01 -0.84
CA ALA A 21 -1.42 -6.64 -1.00
C ALA A 21 -0.92 -6.04 0.32
N LEU A 22 -1.67 -6.20 1.41
CA LEU A 22 -1.27 -5.73 2.74
C LEU A 22 0.01 -6.40 3.23
N ASN A 23 0.13 -7.72 3.06
CA ASN A 23 1.34 -8.46 3.44
C ASN A 23 2.58 -8.00 2.63
N CYS A 24 2.40 -7.75 1.33
CA CYS A 24 3.46 -7.22 0.48
C CYS A 24 3.88 -5.81 0.89
N ALA A 25 2.92 -4.91 1.09
CA ALA A 25 3.18 -3.54 1.49
C ALA A 25 3.88 -3.45 2.85
N HIS A 26 3.44 -4.26 3.82
CA HIS A 26 4.11 -4.36 5.12
C HIS A 26 5.59 -4.79 4.96
N LYS A 27 5.85 -5.88 4.22
CA LYS A 27 7.23 -6.35 3.99
C LYS A 27 8.07 -5.31 3.24
N ALA A 28 7.50 -4.64 2.23
CA ALA A 28 8.19 -3.62 1.46
C ALA A 28 8.57 -2.41 2.33
N LEU A 29 7.65 -1.90 3.15
CA LEU A 29 7.92 -0.78 4.06
C LEU A 29 9.03 -1.12 5.05
N HIS A 30 9.00 -2.30 5.66
CA HIS A 30 10.07 -2.77 6.53
C HIS A 30 11.40 -2.88 5.79
N TYR A 31 11.42 -3.56 4.64
CA TYR A 31 12.62 -3.75 3.84
C TYR A 31 13.27 -2.42 3.42
N TYR A 32 12.47 -1.47 2.93
CA TYR A 32 12.99 -0.18 2.48
C TYR A 32 13.38 0.75 3.63
N ALA A 33 12.67 0.69 4.76
CA ALA A 33 13.10 1.42 5.95
C ALA A 33 14.47 0.93 6.45
N ASP A 34 14.65 -0.39 6.50
CA ASP A 34 15.93 -1.00 6.87
C ASP A 34 17.02 -0.72 5.82
N LEU A 35 16.69 -0.77 4.53
CA LEU A 35 17.66 -0.54 3.46
C LEU A 35 18.14 0.92 3.42
N PHE A 36 17.21 1.88 3.48
CA PHE A 36 17.54 3.29 3.35
C PHE A 36 17.88 3.97 4.66
N GLN A 37 17.68 3.29 5.80
CA GLN A 37 17.85 3.85 7.15
C GLN A 37 16.97 5.11 7.36
N ILE A 38 15.81 5.13 6.70
CA ILE A 38 14.84 6.21 6.73
C ILE A 38 13.46 5.58 6.92
N ASP A 39 12.81 5.87 8.04
CA ASP A 39 11.43 5.44 8.28
C ASP A 39 10.48 6.10 7.26
N TYR A 40 9.41 5.40 6.90
CA TYR A 40 8.36 5.97 6.07
C TYR A 40 7.73 7.18 6.81
N PRO A 41 7.66 8.37 6.18
CA PRO A 41 7.42 9.61 6.92
C PRO A 41 5.95 9.91 7.22
N MET A 42 5.02 9.21 6.57
CA MET A 42 3.58 9.45 6.75
C MET A 42 3.00 8.48 7.78
N SER A 43 1.93 8.89 8.44
CA SER A 43 1.23 8.05 9.43
C SER A 43 0.41 6.91 8.82
N LYS A 44 0.17 6.94 7.50
CA LYS A 44 -0.61 5.93 6.79
C LYS A 44 -0.08 5.63 5.39
N LEU A 45 -0.45 4.47 4.87
CA LEU A 45 -0.32 4.09 3.46
C LEU A 45 -1.58 3.33 3.01
N ASP A 46 -2.29 3.91 2.05
CA ASP A 46 -3.48 3.30 1.45
C ASP A 46 -3.12 2.66 0.10
N LEU A 47 -3.59 1.44 -0.14
CA LEU A 47 -3.52 0.73 -1.42
C LEU A 47 -4.93 0.64 -1.98
N VAL A 48 -5.22 1.24 -3.14
CA VAL A 48 -6.58 1.31 -3.69
C VAL A 48 -6.65 0.57 -5.02
N ALA A 49 -7.49 -0.47 -5.09
CA ALA A 49 -7.81 -1.15 -6.33
C ALA A 49 -8.85 -0.32 -7.12
N VAL A 50 -8.45 0.18 -8.30
CA VAL A 50 -9.24 0.99 -9.21
C VAL A 50 -9.32 0.27 -10.56
N PRO A 51 -10.47 -0.35 -10.92
CA PRO A 51 -10.60 -1.20 -12.10
C PRO A 51 -10.24 -0.51 -13.42
N ASP A 52 -10.57 0.78 -13.53
CA ASP A 52 -10.46 1.56 -14.76
C ASP A 52 -9.25 2.50 -14.75
N LEU A 53 -8.16 2.10 -14.08
CA LEU A 53 -6.90 2.83 -14.15
C LEU A 53 -6.27 2.69 -15.55
N PHE A 54 -5.79 3.81 -16.10
CA PHE A 54 -5.11 3.84 -17.40
C PHE A 54 -3.73 3.17 -17.36
N TYR A 55 -3.05 3.26 -16.21
CA TYR A 55 -1.76 2.64 -15.92
C TYR A 55 -1.94 1.43 -14.98
N PRO A 56 -0.96 0.51 -14.85
CA PRO A 56 -1.08 -0.63 -13.94
C PRO A 56 -1.04 -0.24 -12.45
N ALA A 57 -0.31 0.84 -12.13
CA ALA A 57 -0.23 1.40 -10.79
C ALA A 57 0.20 2.87 -10.84
N MET A 58 0.04 3.59 -9.72
CA MET A 58 0.53 4.96 -9.53
C MET A 58 0.96 5.17 -8.07
N GLU A 59 2.15 5.75 -7.87
CA GLU A 59 2.83 5.87 -6.58
C GLU A 59 2.49 7.15 -5.79
N ASP A 60 1.23 7.61 -5.84
CA ASP A 60 0.85 8.81 -5.09
C ASP A 60 1.16 8.64 -3.60
N TRP A 61 1.77 9.65 -3.00
CA TRP A 61 2.31 9.53 -1.66
C TRP A 61 1.20 9.25 -0.64
N ALA A 62 1.30 8.11 0.03
CA ALA A 62 0.32 7.57 0.98
C ALA A 62 -1.00 7.07 0.37
N LEU A 63 -1.13 7.05 -0.96
CA LEU A 63 -2.32 6.58 -1.69
C LEU A 63 -1.91 5.88 -3.00
N ILE A 64 -1.41 4.66 -2.92
CA ILE A 64 -0.97 3.93 -4.11
C ILE A 64 -2.20 3.35 -4.82
N LEU A 65 -2.32 3.63 -6.12
CA LEU A 65 -3.40 3.11 -6.95
C LEU A 65 -2.92 1.86 -7.70
N PHE A 66 -3.80 0.86 -7.82
CA PHE A 66 -3.55 -0.39 -8.54
C PHE A 66 -4.73 -0.75 -9.44
N LYS A 67 -4.45 -1.38 -10.58
CA LYS A 67 -5.48 -1.97 -11.44
C LYS A 67 -5.86 -3.40 -11.01
#